data_AF-A0AAC8W4Q0-F1
#
_entry.id   AF-A0AAC8W4Q0-F1
#
_cell.length_a   1.000
_cell.length_b   1.000
_cell.length_c   1.000
_cell.angle_alpha   90.00
_cell.angle_beta   90.00
_cell.angle_gamma   90.00
#
_symmetry.space_group_name_H-M   'P 1'
#
loop_
_entity.id
_entity.type
_entity.pdbx_description
1 polymer ?
#
loop_
_entity_poly.entity_id
_entity_poly.type
_entity_poly.pdbx_seq_one_letter_code
_entity_poly.pdbx_strand_id
1 'polypeptide(L)'
;MFQSAARGMYLLAAVTLSLFALLFIGLSAVTVAEGVASFDGAALTSAMLDGVGMIVLAIAVFEIAKYLYEEEIVRERELRRADEARRTLTKFLTTIIIAASLEGLVLVFEARTSEISAMVYPTMLLGVVTLLVVGLGTFQWLARKAESIHVDPQASDDDEAEEDKRTGGA
;
A
#
# COMPACT_ATOMS: atom_id res chain seq x y z
N MET A 1 26.44 -14.94 -10.84
CA MET A 1 26.68 -15.22 -9.40
C MET A 1 26.04 -14.16 -8.49
N PHE A 2 26.35 -12.86 -8.65
CA PHE A 2 25.75 -11.80 -7.82
C PHE A 2 24.22 -11.70 -7.91
N GLN A 3 23.64 -11.84 -9.12
CA GLN A 3 22.18 -11.84 -9.30
C GLN A 3 21.48 -13.01 -8.60
N SER A 4 22.08 -14.21 -8.62
CA SER A 4 21.54 -15.39 -7.94
C SER A 4 21.61 -15.25 -6.42
N ALA A 5 22.70 -14.66 -5.90
CA ALA A 5 22.85 -14.37 -4.48
C ALA A 5 21.83 -13.32 -4.00
N ALA A 6 21.61 -12.26 -4.78
CA ALA A 6 20.59 -11.26 -4.49
C ALA A 6 19.18 -11.87 -4.45
N ARG A 7 18.80 -12.65 -5.47
CA ARG A 7 17.51 -13.37 -5.50
C ARG A 7 17.32 -14.28 -4.28
N GLY A 8 18.37 -14.98 -3.86
CA GLY A 8 18.34 -15.81 -2.65
C GLY A 8 18.06 -15.00 -1.38
N MET A 9 18.66 -13.81 -1.25
CA MET A 9 18.41 -12.90 -0.13
C MET A 9 16.99 -12.33 -0.13
N TYR A 10 16.46 -11.93 -1.29
CA TYR A 10 15.08 -11.44 -1.39
C TYR A 10 14.06 -12.55 -1.10
N LEU A 11 14.32 -13.79 -1.53
CA LEU A 11 13.50 -14.94 -1.16
C LEU A 11 13.48 -15.17 0.34
N LEU A 12 14.67 -15.17 0.97
CA LEU A 12 14.79 -15.33 2.42
C LEU A 12 13.99 -14.23 3.13
N ALA A 13 14.15 -12.97 2.74
CA ALA A 13 13.42 -11.85 3.30
C ALA A 13 11.91 -12.01 3.16
N ALA A 14 11.40 -12.37 1.97
CA ALA A 14 9.98 -12.59 1.73
C ALA A 14 9.41 -13.73 2.59
N VAL A 15 10.14 -14.84 2.73
CA VAL A 15 9.74 -15.95 3.60
C VAL A 15 9.72 -15.53 5.07
N THR A 16 10.76 -14.85 5.55
CA THR A 16 10.82 -14.37 6.94
C THR A 16 9.70 -13.37 7.25
N LEU A 17 9.43 -12.43 6.35
CA LEU A 17 8.32 -11.48 6.52
C LEU A 17 6.96 -12.21 6.53
N SER A 18 6.78 -13.21 5.67
CA SER A 18 5.55 -14.03 5.66
C SER A 18 5.37 -14.79 6.98
N LEU A 19 6.46 -15.30 7.56
CA LEU A 19 6.44 -15.93 8.88
C LEU A 19 6.08 -14.93 9.98
N PHE A 20 6.63 -13.71 9.96
CA PHE A 20 6.24 -12.67 10.91
C PHE A 20 4.76 -12.30 10.81
N ALA A 21 4.20 -12.18 9.60
CA ALA A 21 2.78 -11.94 9.43
C ALA A 21 1.92 -13.05 10.06
N LEU A 22 2.28 -14.32 9.86
CA LEU A 22 1.61 -15.46 10.51
C LEU A 22 1.75 -15.42 12.04
N LEU A 23 2.92 -15.05 12.55
CA LEU A 23 3.14 -14.92 13.99
C LEU A 23 2.29 -13.80 14.60
N PHE A 24 2.18 -12.63 13.95
CA PHE A 24 1.30 -11.55 14.41
C PHE A 24 -0.18 -11.98 14.43
N ILE A 25 -0.64 -12.72 13.42
CA ILE A 25 -2.00 -13.29 13.41
C ILE A 25 -2.19 -14.28 14.57
N GLY A 26 -1.20 -15.15 14.79
CA GLY A 26 -1.23 -16.11 15.90
C GLY A 26 -1.25 -15.43 17.27
N LEU A 27 -0.39 -14.44 17.48
CA LEU A 27 -0.34 -13.65 18.71
C LEU A 27 -1.65 -12.88 18.93
N SER A 28 -2.23 -12.27 17.90
CA SER A 28 -3.55 -11.64 17.97
C SER A 28 -4.62 -12.61 18.49
N ALA A 29 -4.67 -13.83 17.94
CA ALA A 29 -5.63 -14.83 18.39
C ALA A 29 -5.42 -15.24 19.85
N VAL A 30 -4.17 -15.38 20.30
CA VAL A 30 -3.83 -15.69 21.70
C VAL A 30 -4.24 -14.54 22.63
N THR A 31 -3.87 -13.30 22.30
CA THR A 31 -4.21 -12.11 23.11
C THR A 31 -5.72 -11.95 23.27
N VAL A 32 -6.49 -12.13 22.19
CA VAL A 32 -7.96 -12.08 22.27
C VAL A 32 -8.52 -13.23 23.10
N ALA A 33 -7.97 -14.45 22.98
CA ALA A 33 -8.40 -15.59 23.80
C ALA A 33 -8.13 -15.37 25.29
N GLU A 34 -6.97 -14.81 25.65
CA GLU A 34 -6.64 -14.41 27.02
C GLU A 34 -7.59 -13.32 27.53
N GLY A 35 -7.91 -12.33 26.69
CA GLY A 35 -8.91 -11.29 26.99
C GLY A 35 -10.29 -11.88 27.28
N VAL A 36 -10.75 -12.87 26.50
CA VAL A 36 -12.03 -13.56 26.75
C VAL A 36 -11.97 -14.36 28.07
N ALA A 37 -10.85 -15.04 28.33
CA ALA A 37 -10.66 -15.83 29.54
C ALA A 37 -10.57 -14.99 30.82
N SER A 38 -10.30 -13.68 30.71
CA SER A 38 -10.25 -12.76 31.84
C SER A 38 -11.62 -12.48 32.49
N PHE A 39 -12.72 -12.72 31.77
CA PHE A 39 -14.10 -12.36 32.16
C PHE A 39 -14.28 -10.88 32.53
N ASP A 40 -13.38 -10.00 32.10
CA ASP A 40 -13.48 -8.55 32.26
C ASP A 40 -13.72 -7.89 30.90
N GLY A 41 -14.81 -7.10 30.80
CA GLY A 41 -15.18 -6.40 29.58
C GLY A 41 -14.15 -5.34 29.16
N ALA A 42 -13.47 -4.71 30.13
CA ALA A 42 -12.43 -3.73 29.83
C ALA A 42 -11.18 -4.41 29.25
N ALA A 43 -10.71 -5.48 29.90
CA ALA A 43 -9.61 -6.31 29.40
C ALA A 43 -9.90 -6.91 28.01
N LEU A 44 -11.11 -7.43 27.78
CA LEU A 44 -11.52 -7.93 26.46
C LEU A 44 -11.47 -6.83 25.40
N THR A 45 -11.99 -5.64 25.71
CA THR A 45 -11.97 -4.50 24.78
C THR A 45 -10.55 -4.12 24.40
N SER A 46 -9.63 -4.04 25.37
CA SER A 46 -8.21 -3.75 25.12
C SER A 46 -7.57 -4.83 24.24
N ALA A 47 -7.77 -6.11 24.59
CA ALA A 47 -7.22 -7.24 23.85
C ALA A 47 -7.74 -7.30 22.40
N MET A 48 -8.99 -6.88 22.16
CA MET A 48 -9.55 -6.79 20.81
C MET A 48 -8.91 -5.65 20.01
N LEU A 49 -8.66 -4.49 20.62
CA LEU A 49 -7.97 -3.37 19.95
C LEU A 49 -6.53 -3.74 19.59
N ASP A 50 -5.77 -4.32 20.54
CA ASP A 50 -4.43 -4.84 20.31
C ASP A 50 -4.42 -5.92 19.22
N GLY A 51 -5.44 -6.80 19.26
CA GLY A 51 -5.65 -7.86 18.29
C GLY A 51 -5.85 -7.32 16.87
N VAL A 52 -6.66 -6.27 16.70
CA VAL A 52 -6.87 -5.60 15.41
C VAL A 52 -5.58 -4.93 14.93
N GLY A 53 -4.84 -4.25 15.82
CA GLY A 53 -3.54 -3.64 15.48
C GLY A 53 -2.53 -4.68 14.97
N MET A 54 -2.39 -5.81 15.66
CA MET A 54 -1.53 -6.91 15.21
C MET A 54 -1.95 -7.49 13.85
N ILE A 55 -3.24 -7.60 13.57
CA ILE A 55 -3.74 -8.05 12.26
C ILE A 55 -3.42 -7.04 11.16
N VAL A 56 -3.64 -5.74 11.42
CA VAL A 56 -3.28 -4.67 10.47
C VAL A 56 -1.79 -4.70 10.16
N LEU A 57 -0.96 -4.84 11.18
CA LEU A 57 0.49 -4.99 11.03
C LEU A 57 0.86 -6.24 10.23
N ALA A 58 0.21 -7.38 10.51
CA ALA A 58 0.43 -8.63 9.77
C ALA A 58 0.13 -8.48 8.27
N ILE A 59 -0.99 -7.85 7.93
CA ILE A 59 -1.39 -7.61 6.54
C ILE A 59 -0.34 -6.72 5.84
N ALA A 60 0.08 -5.63 6.48
CA ALA A 60 1.09 -4.72 5.92
C ALA A 60 2.43 -5.43 5.67
N VAL A 61 2.90 -6.23 6.63
CA VAL A 61 4.13 -7.02 6.50
C VAL A 61 4.00 -8.06 5.38
N PHE A 62 2.84 -8.71 5.26
CA PHE A 62 2.58 -9.70 4.21
C PHE A 62 2.54 -9.06 2.82
N GLU A 63 1.96 -7.88 2.67
CA GLU A 63 1.96 -7.16 1.39
C GLU A 63 3.38 -6.81 0.93
N ILE A 64 4.27 -6.41 1.86
CA ILE A 64 5.69 -6.21 1.56
C ILE A 64 6.36 -7.52 1.14
N ALA A 65 6.12 -8.61 1.87
CA ALA A 65 6.66 -9.93 1.54
C ALA A 65 6.25 -10.38 0.13
N LYS A 66 4.96 -10.24 -0.18
CA LYS A 66 4.38 -10.55 -1.49
C LYS A 66 5.01 -9.68 -2.59
N TYR A 67 5.16 -8.38 -2.34
CA TYR A 67 5.80 -7.48 -3.29
C TYR A 67 7.25 -7.89 -3.60
N LEU A 68 8.06 -8.19 -2.58
CA LEU A 68 9.44 -8.65 -2.76
C LEU A 68 9.50 -9.95 -3.59
N TYR A 69 8.59 -10.88 -3.30
CA TYR A 69 8.50 -12.15 -4.02
C TYR A 69 8.11 -11.95 -5.49
N GLU A 70 7.05 -11.18 -5.74
CA GLU A 70 6.55 -10.92 -7.09
C GLU A 70 7.58 -10.17 -7.95
N GLU A 71 8.23 -9.14 -7.40
CA GLU A 71 9.11 -8.26 -8.18
C GLU A 71 10.48 -8.89 -8.48
N GLU A 72 11.13 -9.57 -7.52
CA GLU A 72 12.50 -10.07 -7.74
C GLU A 72 12.57 -11.54 -8.18
N ILE A 73 11.53 -12.34 -7.88
CA ILE A 73 11.53 -13.78 -8.16
C ILE A 73 10.63 -14.11 -9.34
N VAL A 74 9.41 -13.57 -9.39
CA VAL A 74 8.43 -13.89 -10.43
C VAL A 74 8.60 -12.99 -11.65
N ARG A 75 8.90 -11.70 -11.48
CA ARG A 75 9.20 -10.78 -12.59
C ARG A 75 10.61 -11.00 -13.10
N GLU A 76 10.70 -11.54 -14.31
CA GLU A 76 11.94 -11.46 -15.09
C GLU A 76 12.19 -10.00 -15.46
N ARG A 77 13.45 -9.55 -15.29
CA ARG A 77 13.87 -8.14 -15.42
C ARG A 77 13.58 -7.58 -16.81
N GLU A 78 12.38 -7.06 -17.01
CA GLU A 78 12.06 -6.13 -18.09
C GLU A 78 11.14 -5.03 -17.55
N LEU A 79 11.69 -4.11 -16.74
CA LEU A 79 11.10 -2.78 -16.56
C LEU A 79 11.27 -2.02 -17.89
N ARG A 80 10.53 -2.41 -18.93
CA ARG A 80 10.65 -1.80 -20.26
C ARG A 80 9.87 -0.49 -20.41
N ARG A 81 9.03 -0.11 -19.43
CA ARG A 81 8.23 1.12 -19.47
C ARG A 81 8.16 1.83 -18.12
N ALA A 82 8.43 3.13 -18.12
CA ALA A 82 8.33 3.99 -16.94
C ALA A 82 6.94 3.94 -16.28
N ASP A 83 5.90 3.66 -17.07
CA ASP A 83 4.50 3.54 -16.63
C ASP A 83 4.31 2.36 -15.66
N GLU A 84 5.00 1.23 -15.89
CA GLU A 84 4.92 0.08 -15.01
C GLU A 84 5.53 0.37 -13.65
N ALA A 85 6.70 1.01 -13.62
CA ALA A 85 7.35 1.44 -12.39
C ALA A 85 6.47 2.43 -11.60
N ARG A 86 5.82 3.38 -12.28
CA ARG A 86 4.87 4.31 -11.65
C ARG A 86 3.65 3.60 -11.07
N ARG A 87 3.08 2.65 -11.80
CA ARG A 87 1.91 1.86 -11.34
C ARG A 87 2.26 1.02 -10.12
N THR A 88 3.43 0.39 -10.11
CA THR A 88 3.94 -0.39 -8.98
C THR A 88 4.16 0.50 -7.76
N LEU A 89 4.83 1.65 -7.92
CA LEU A 89 5.04 2.61 -6.83
C LEU A 89 3.71 3.14 -6.26
N THR A 90 2.75 3.45 -7.13
CA THR A 90 1.42 3.92 -6.72
C THR A 90 0.69 2.87 -5.89
N LYS A 91 0.72 1.60 -6.32
CA LYS A 91 0.14 0.48 -5.55
C LYS A 91 0.80 0.34 -4.19
N PHE A 92 2.13 0.36 -4.14
CA PHE A 92 2.89 0.25 -2.91
C PHE A 92 2.57 1.37 -1.91
N LEU A 93 2.56 2.63 -2.37
CA LEU A 93 2.19 3.78 -1.53
C LEU A 93 0.72 3.70 -1.07
N THR A 94 -0.19 3.24 -1.92
CA THR A 94 -1.61 3.06 -1.57
C THR A 94 -1.75 2.04 -0.43
N THR A 95 -1.06 0.90 -0.51
CA THR A 95 -1.00 -0.10 0.56
C THR A 95 -0.52 0.51 1.89
N ILE A 96 0.58 1.26 1.87
CA ILE A 96 1.12 1.92 3.09
C ILE A 96 0.10 2.90 3.68
N ILE A 97 -0.55 3.71 2.84
CA ILE A 97 -1.57 4.67 3.28
C ILE A 97 -2.74 3.95 3.95
N ILE A 98 -3.24 2.85 3.36
CA ILE A 98 -4.33 2.07 3.93
C ILE A 98 -3.92 1.51 5.30
N ALA A 99 -2.74 0.90 5.41
CA ALA A 99 -2.23 0.35 6.67
C ALA A 99 -2.11 1.43 7.76
N ALA A 100 -1.46 2.56 7.44
CA ALA A 100 -1.31 3.68 8.38
C ALA A 100 -2.66 4.32 8.77
N SER A 101 -3.64 4.33 7.87
CA SER A 101 -5.01 4.80 8.16
C SER A 101 -5.70 3.90 9.18
N LEU A 102 -5.59 2.57 8.99
CA LEU A 102 -6.17 1.59 9.91
C LEU A 102 -5.51 1.65 11.29
N GLU A 103 -4.17 1.76 11.32
CA GLU A 103 -3.41 1.94 12.56
C GLU A 103 -3.84 3.21 13.31
N GLY A 104 -3.97 4.33 12.59
CA GLY A 104 -4.47 5.58 13.17
C GLY A 104 -5.87 5.44 13.75
N LEU A 105 -6.75 4.67 13.12
CA LEU A 105 -8.10 4.42 13.63
C LEU A 105 -8.08 3.58 14.92
N VAL A 106 -7.26 2.52 14.98
CA VAL A 106 -7.07 1.69 16.19
C VAL A 106 -6.58 2.56 17.35
N LEU A 107 -5.57 3.39 17.10
CA LEU A 107 -5.03 4.32 18.09
C LEU A 107 -6.05 5.37 18.56
N VAL A 108 -6.95 5.84 17.68
CA VAL A 108 -8.05 6.73 18.09
C VAL A 108 -9.02 6.01 19.04
N PHE A 109 -9.32 4.73 18.79
CA PHE A 109 -10.18 3.95 19.68
C PHE A 109 -9.52 3.73 21.04
N GLU A 110 -8.23 3.42 21.07
CA GLU A 110 -7.45 3.26 22.30
C GLU A 110 -7.31 4.58 23.09
N ALA A 111 -7.02 5.69 22.40
CA ALA A 111 -6.94 7.00 23.03
C ALA A 111 -8.28 7.47 23.61
N ARG A 112 -9.42 7.01 23.06
CA ARG A 112 -10.76 7.38 23.55
C ARG A 112 -11.04 6.81 24.95
N THR A 113 -10.46 5.66 25.27
CA THR A 113 -10.71 4.96 26.54
C THR A 113 -9.77 5.39 27.67
N SER A 114 -8.77 6.25 27.38
CA SER A 114 -7.81 6.79 28.35
C SER A 114 -8.10 8.25 28.71
N GLU A 115 -7.33 9.20 28.18
CA GLU A 115 -7.44 10.64 28.48
C GLU A 115 -7.45 11.47 27.18
N ILE A 116 -8.03 12.68 27.24
CA ILE A 116 -8.09 13.59 26.08
C ILE A 116 -6.70 13.91 25.52
N SER A 117 -5.66 13.94 26.35
CA SER A 117 -4.26 14.16 25.93
C SER A 117 -3.73 13.05 25.01
N ALA A 118 -4.23 11.81 25.16
CA ALA A 118 -3.83 10.67 24.34
C ALA A 118 -4.29 10.80 22.88
N MET A 119 -5.27 11.66 22.58
CA MET A 119 -5.78 11.89 21.22
C MET A 119 -4.80 12.63 20.30
N VAL A 120 -3.75 13.25 20.84
CA VAL A 120 -2.81 14.06 20.04
C VAL A 120 -2.05 13.21 19.02
N TYR A 121 -1.48 12.09 19.45
CA TYR A 121 -0.70 11.21 18.57
C TYR A 121 -1.55 10.59 17.44
N PRO A 122 -2.71 9.95 17.70
CA PRO A 122 -3.59 9.44 16.66
C PRO A 122 -4.04 10.53 15.67
N THR A 123 -4.37 11.73 16.17
CA THR A 123 -4.78 12.86 15.31
C THR A 123 -3.65 13.31 14.39
N MET A 124 -2.42 13.42 14.91
CA MET A 124 -1.23 13.77 14.11
C MET A 124 -0.95 12.71 13.05
N LEU A 125 -1.06 11.41 13.41
CA LEU A 125 -0.89 10.32 12.47
C LEU A 125 -1.92 10.37 11.34
N LEU A 126 -3.21 10.58 11.65
CA LEU A 126 -4.26 10.76 10.64
C LEU A 126 -4.04 12.03 9.78
N GLY A 127 -3.46 13.08 10.36
CA GLY A 127 -3.00 14.26 9.63
C GLY A 127 -1.91 13.91 8.60
N VAL A 128 -0.90 13.13 9.00
CA VAL A 128 0.14 12.62 8.09
C VAL A 128 -0.44 11.75 7.00
N VAL A 129 -1.35 10.83 7.34
CA VAL A 129 -2.06 9.98 6.36
C VAL A 129 -2.81 10.84 5.34
N THR A 130 -3.50 11.89 5.79
CA THR A 130 -4.19 12.82 4.89
C THR A 130 -3.21 13.51 3.94
N LEU A 131 -2.05 13.95 4.44
CA LEU A 131 -0.99 14.52 3.60
C LEU A 131 -0.42 13.50 2.60
N LEU A 132 -0.27 12.23 2.99
CA LEU A 132 0.17 11.16 2.09
C LEU A 132 -0.85 10.91 0.97
N VAL A 133 -2.15 10.92 1.27
CA VAL A 133 -3.23 10.80 0.26
C VAL A 133 -3.17 11.97 -0.72
N VAL A 134 -3.06 13.20 -0.21
CA VAL A 134 -2.94 14.40 -1.05
C VAL A 134 -1.68 14.34 -1.90
N GLY A 135 -0.53 13.99 -1.31
CA GLY A 135 0.73 13.84 -2.01
C GLY A 135 0.70 12.77 -3.09
N LEU A 136 0.06 11.63 -2.84
CA LEU A 136 -0.16 10.58 -3.82
C LEU A 136 -1.09 11.05 -4.95
N GLY A 137 -2.13 11.82 -4.63
CA GLY A 137 -3.01 12.46 -5.60
C GLY A 137 -2.27 13.45 -6.50
N THR A 138 -1.43 14.31 -5.92
CA THR A 138 -0.58 15.26 -6.64
C THR A 138 0.44 14.54 -7.52
N PHE A 139 1.10 13.50 -7.01
CA PHE A 139 2.04 12.68 -7.79
C PHE A 139 1.36 12.06 -9.01
N GLN A 140 0.18 11.47 -8.83
CA GLN A 140 -0.59 10.89 -9.94
C GLN A 140 -1.05 11.94 -10.95
N TRP A 141 -1.45 13.13 -10.50
CA TRP A 141 -1.86 14.21 -11.38
C TRP A 141 -0.68 14.72 -12.24
N LEU A 142 0.48 14.95 -11.62
CA LEU A 142 1.70 15.35 -12.32
C LEU A 142 2.16 14.28 -13.32
N ALA A 143 2.10 13.01 -12.92
CA ALA A 143 2.49 11.90 -13.79
C ALA A 143 1.62 11.82 -15.05
N ARG A 144 0.28 11.93 -14.93
CA ARG A 144 -0.64 11.94 -16.08
C ARG A 144 -0.40 13.14 -16.99
N LYS A 145 -0.12 14.32 -16.40
CA LYS A 145 0.17 15.53 -17.17
C LYS A 145 1.43 15.37 -18.03
N ALA A 146 2.48 14.74 -17.49
CA ALA A 146 3.71 14.48 -18.24
C ALA A 146 3.49 13.53 -19.44
N GLU A 147 2.59 12.55 -19.31
CA GLU A 147 2.20 11.65 -20.40
C GLU A 147 1.37 12.36 -21.48
N SER A 148 0.44 13.25 -21.09
CA SER A 148 -0.41 14.00 -22.03
C SER A 148 0.34 14.97 -22.94
N ILE A 149 1.57 15.36 -22.58
CA ILE A 149 2.44 16.23 -23.40
C ILE A 149 3.09 15.45 -24.56
N HIS A 150 3.04 14.12 -24.57
CA HIS A 150 3.56 13.26 -25.66
C HIS A 150 2.48 12.74 -26.62
N VAL A 151 1.28 13.32 -26.61
CA VAL A 151 0.34 13.15 -27.73
C VAL A 151 0.82 14.08 -28.86
N ASP A 152 1.55 13.51 -29.83
CA ASP A 152 1.89 14.20 -31.07
C ASP A 152 0.59 14.55 -31.80
N PRO A 153 0.23 15.85 -31.94
CA PRO A 153 -1.00 16.28 -32.60
C PRO A 153 -1.02 15.98 -34.11
N GLN A 154 0.12 15.66 -34.72
CA GLN A 154 0.18 15.48 -36.18
C GLN A 154 -0.49 14.18 -36.66
N ALA A 155 -0.57 13.14 -35.83
CA ALA A 155 -1.15 11.87 -36.26
C ALA A 155 -2.70 11.91 -36.39
N SER A 156 -3.38 12.75 -35.59
CA SER A 156 -4.83 12.97 -35.76
C SER A 156 -5.15 13.90 -36.93
N ASP A 157 -4.29 14.88 -37.18
CA ASP A 157 -4.48 15.85 -38.26
C ASP A 157 -4.19 15.23 -39.64
N ASP A 158 -3.24 14.28 -39.72
CA ASP A 158 -2.90 13.55 -40.94
C ASP A 158 -4.01 12.56 -41.35
N ASP A 159 -4.65 11.89 -40.38
CA ASP A 159 -5.77 10.98 -40.63
C ASP A 159 -7.03 11.75 -41.07
N GLU A 160 -7.32 12.90 -40.46
CA GLU A 160 -8.44 13.78 -40.88
C GLU A 160 -8.19 14.40 -42.27
N ALA A 161 -6.94 14.76 -42.60
CA ALA A 161 -6.57 15.30 -43.91
C ALA A 161 -6.53 14.23 -45.03
N GLU A 162 -6.28 12.96 -44.71
CA GLU A 162 -6.43 11.85 -45.66
C GLU A 162 -7.89 11.48 -45.92
N GLU A 163 -8.75 11.55 -44.88
CA GLU A 163 -10.17 11.24 -45.00
C GLU A 163 -10.92 12.28 -45.85
N ASP A 164 -10.63 13.57 -45.65
CA ASP A 164 -11.21 14.67 -46.46
C ASP A 164 -10.83 14.56 -47.95
N LYS A 165 -9.61 14.11 -48.26
CA LYS A 165 -9.18 13.84 -49.65
C LYS A 165 -9.89 12.64 -50.28
N ARG A 166 -10.36 11.67 -49.49
CA ARG A 166 -11.11 10.50 -50.00
C ARG A 166 -12.60 10.81 -50.18
N THR A 167 -13.15 11.75 -49.43
CA THR A 167 -14.58 12.13 -49.51
C THR A 167 -14.87 13.32 -50.42
N GLY A 168 -13.88 14.18 -50.72
CA GLY A 168 -14.04 15.39 -51.53
C GLY A 168 -13.83 15.24 -53.05
N GLY A 169 -13.56 14.03 -53.55
CA GLY A 169 -13.13 13.80 -54.94
C GLY A 169 -14.08 12.95 -55.80
N ALA A 170 -15.40 13.08 -55.63
CA ALA A 170 -16.42 12.49 -56.49
C ALA A 170 -17.02 13.54 -57.45
#